data_AF-A0AAW5EG39-F1
#
_entry.id   AF-A0AAW5EG39-F1
#
_cell.length_a   1.000
_cell.length_b   1.000
_cell.length_c   1.000
_cell.angle_alpha   90.00
_cell.angle_beta   90.00
_cell.angle_gamma   90.00
#
_symmetry.space_group_name_H-M   'P 1'
#
loop_
_entity.id
_entity.type
_entity.pdbx_description
1 polymer ?
#
loop_
_entity_poly.entity_id
_entity_poly.type
_entity_poly.pdbx_seq_one_letter_code
_entity_poly.pdbx_strand_id
1 'polypeptide(L)'
;IAFLLCAIPLFLLSLFKPKYKYSLKARFFLFRNISQKRSDVHFHVCSYGEARSVKELVLRFDSRITTITQTGYDYAKEICNKVNY
;
A
#
# COMPACT_ATOMS: atom_id res chain seq x y z
N ILE A 1 5.81 30.71 1.03
CA ILE A 1 6.57 30.61 -0.25
C ILE A 1 7.87 29.82 -0.05
N ALA A 2 8.79 30.26 0.82
CA ALA A 2 10.04 29.51 1.11
C ALA A 2 9.81 28.04 1.52
N PHE A 3 8.81 27.77 2.37
CA PHE A 3 8.45 26.40 2.76
C PHE A 3 8.11 25.49 1.56
N LEU A 4 7.32 25.99 0.60
CA LEU A 4 6.94 25.23 -0.59
C LEU A 4 8.15 24.98 -1.50
N LEU A 5 9.01 25.99 -1.65
CA LEU A 5 10.24 25.88 -2.45
C LEU A 5 11.23 24.87 -1.86
N CYS A 6 11.31 24.74 -0.53
CA CYS A 6 12.13 23.74 0.15
C CYS A 6 11.47 22.34 0.21
N ALA A 7 10.14 22.27 0.24
CA ALA A 7 9.41 21.00 0.33
C ALA A 7 9.57 20.14 -0.93
N ILE A 8 9.58 20.75 -2.12
CA ILE A 8 9.72 20.03 -3.40
C ILE A 8 11.06 19.26 -3.51
N PRO A 9 12.24 19.86 -3.26
CA PRO A 9 13.50 19.13 -3.32
C PRO A 9 13.61 18.07 -2.21
N LEU A 10 13.10 18.34 -1.00
CA LEU A 10 13.02 17.34 0.07
C LEU A 10 12.15 16.14 -0.32
N PHE A 11 11.01 16.39 -0.98
CA PHE A 11 10.15 15.34 -1.51
C PHE A 11 10.83 14.53 -2.60
N LEU A 12 11.50 15.18 -3.55
CA LEU A 12 12.26 14.50 -4.61
C LEU A 12 13.40 13.66 -4.02
N LEU A 13 14.12 14.17 -3.02
CA LEU A 13 15.14 13.42 -2.30
C LEU A 13 14.57 12.18 -1.58
N SER A 14 13.34 12.28 -1.07
CA SER A 14 12.67 11.16 -0.40
C SER A 14 12.35 10.00 -1.35
N LEU A 15 12.15 10.25 -2.64
CA LEU A 15 11.89 9.22 -3.66
C LEU A 15 13.08 8.27 -3.87
N PHE A 16 14.31 8.74 -3.59
CA PHE A 16 15.52 7.93 -3.71
C PHE A 16 15.75 7.01 -2.52
N LYS A 17 15.07 7.22 -1.38
CA LYS A 17 15.20 6.33 -0.22
C LYS A 17 14.56 4.97 -0.55
N PRO A 18 15.26 3.84 -0.29
CA PRO A 18 14.75 2.51 -0.63
C PRO A 18 13.42 2.21 0.06
N LYS A 19 13.22 2.70 1.29
CA LYS A 19 11.99 2.59 2.07
C LYS A 19 10.74 3.15 1.34
N TYR A 20 10.90 4.22 0.56
CA TYR A 20 9.79 4.95 -0.08
C TYR A 20 9.70 4.70 -1.58
N LYS A 21 10.67 3.97 -2.16
CA LYS A 21 10.81 3.75 -3.60
C LYS A 21 9.52 3.23 -4.26
N TYR A 22 8.77 2.37 -3.58
CA TYR A 22 7.55 1.74 -4.10
C TYR A 22 6.28 2.38 -3.55
N SER A 23 6.17 2.50 -2.22
CA SER A 23 4.98 3.02 -1.54
C SER A 23 4.64 4.45 -1.96
N LEU A 24 5.64 5.30 -2.16
CA LEU A 24 5.43 6.71 -2.52
C LEU A 24 4.99 6.85 -3.98
N LYS A 25 5.59 6.06 -4.88
CA LYS A 25 5.14 6.00 -6.28
C LYS A 25 3.72 5.48 -6.41
N ALA A 26 3.36 4.45 -5.63
CA ALA A 26 2.04 3.85 -5.68
C ALA A 26 0.94 4.83 -5.22
N ARG A 27 1.21 5.63 -4.19
CA ARG A 27 0.26 6.62 -3.66
C ARG A 27 0.06 7.82 -4.59
N PHE A 28 1.13 8.38 -5.15
CA PHE A 28 1.04 9.62 -5.94
C PHE A 28 0.81 9.37 -7.44
N PHE A 29 1.26 8.24 -7.99
CA PHE A 29 1.21 7.96 -9.42
C PHE A 29 0.42 6.68 -9.76
N LEU A 30 -0.36 6.15 -8.81
CA LEU A 30 -1.11 4.89 -8.95
C LEU A 30 -0.24 3.71 -9.42
N PHE A 31 1.07 3.77 -9.16
CA PHE A 31 2.02 2.76 -9.61
C PHE A 31 1.72 1.41 -8.95
N ARG A 32 1.31 0.42 -9.76
CA ARG A 32 0.85 -0.93 -9.32
C ARG A 32 -0.47 -0.93 -8.52
N ASN A 33 -1.28 0.14 -8.65
CA ASN A 33 -2.62 0.26 -8.07
C ASN A 33 -3.68 0.23 -9.17
N ILE A 34 -3.83 -0.94 -9.80
CA ILE A 34 -4.82 -1.13 -10.86
C ILE A 34 -6.21 -1.26 -10.23
N SER A 35 -7.24 -0.81 -10.95
CA SER A 35 -8.64 -1.01 -10.54
C SER A 35 -8.92 -2.49 -10.33
N GLN A 36 -9.34 -2.85 -9.12
CA GLN A 36 -9.67 -4.21 -8.74
C GLN A 36 -11.17 -4.46 -8.94
N LYS A 37 -11.52 -5.70 -9.29
CA LYS A 37 -12.92 -6.14 -9.26
C LYS A 37 -13.49 -6.00 -7.86
N ARG A 38 -14.80 -5.79 -7.78
CA ARG A 38 -15.54 -5.75 -6.52
C ARG A 38 -15.32 -7.06 -5.74
N SER A 39 -15.26 -6.94 -4.43
CA SER A 39 -15.16 -8.04 -3.48
C SER A 39 -16.20 -7.83 -2.38
N ASP A 40 -16.54 -8.88 -1.66
CA ASP A 40 -17.52 -8.82 -0.58
C ASP A 40 -17.00 -7.98 0.59
N VAL A 41 -15.71 -8.11 0.90
CA VAL A 41 -15.05 -7.38 1.97
C VAL A 41 -13.80 -6.66 1.46
N HIS A 42 -13.57 -5.44 1.97
CA HIS A 42 -12.35 -4.68 1.73
C HIS A 42 -11.64 -4.42 3.07
N PHE A 43 -10.47 -5.03 3.23
CA PHE A 43 -9.58 -4.78 4.36
C PHE A 43 -8.56 -3.68 4.01
N HIS A 44 -8.51 -2.63 4.83
CA HIS A 44 -7.45 -1.64 4.78
C HIS A 44 -6.50 -1.86 5.94
N VAL A 45 -5.21 -2.10 5.66
CA VAL A 45 -4.20 -2.38 6.68
C VAL A 45 -3.06 -1.35 6.63
N CYS A 46 -2.79 -0.77 7.78
CA CYS A 46 -1.80 0.28 7.97
C CYS A 46 -0.41 -0.30 8.27
N SER A 47 -0.32 -1.55 8.74
CA SER A 47 0.91 -2.17 9.21
C SER A 47 1.02 -3.66 8.84
N TYR A 48 2.24 -4.21 8.93
CA TYR A 48 2.46 -5.65 8.76
C TYR A 48 1.73 -6.49 9.82
N GLY A 49 1.66 -6.00 11.06
CA GLY A 49 0.93 -6.66 12.14
C GLY A 49 -0.56 -6.77 11.84
N GLU A 50 -1.18 -5.67 11.40
CA GLU A 50 -2.59 -5.66 10.99
C GLU A 50 -2.85 -6.63 9.82
N ALA A 51 -1.98 -6.64 8.81
CA ALA A 51 -2.09 -7.56 7.68
C ALA A 51 -2.08 -9.03 8.14
N ARG A 52 -1.23 -9.36 9.12
CA ARG A 52 -1.16 -10.71 9.71
C ARG A 52 -2.38 -11.05 10.56
N SER A 53 -2.91 -10.10 11.31
CA SER A 53 -4.09 -10.29 12.15
C SER A 53 -5.36 -10.59 11.34
N VAL A 54 -5.51 -9.99 10.15
CA VAL A 54 -6.70 -10.20 9.29
C VAL A 54 -6.62 -11.44 8.41
N LYS A 55 -5.52 -12.19 8.43
CA LYS A 55 -5.27 -13.36 7.54
C LYS A 55 -6.45 -14.34 7.50
N GLU A 56 -6.91 -14.78 8.65
CA GLU A 56 -7.98 -15.80 8.74
C GLU A 56 -9.32 -15.26 8.21
N LEU A 57 -9.55 -13.96 8.28
CA LEU A 57 -10.75 -13.33 7.71
C LEU A 57 -10.64 -13.23 6.20
N VAL A 58 -9.48 -12.83 5.70
CA VAL A 58 -9.19 -12.72 4.26
C VAL A 58 -9.39 -14.06 3.54
N LEU A 59 -9.01 -15.17 4.18
CA LEU A 59 -9.16 -16.52 3.61
C LEU A 59 -10.61 -17.03 3.63
N ARG A 60 -11.48 -16.49 4.48
CA ARG A 60 -12.87 -16.92 4.63
C ARG A 60 -13.85 -16.22 3.68
N PHE A 61 -13.51 -15.03 3.20
CA PHE A 61 -14.38 -14.19 2.37
C PHE A 61 -13.71 -13.83 1.03
N ASP A 62 -14.49 -13.52 0.00
CA ASP A 62 -13.92 -12.83 -1.17
C ASP A 62 -13.46 -11.43 -0.75
N SER A 63 -12.16 -11.31 -0.57
CA SER A 63 -11.54 -10.17 0.07
C SER A 63 -10.68 -9.40 -0.91
N ARG A 64 -10.65 -8.08 -0.74
CA ARG A 64 -9.61 -7.22 -1.32
C ARG A 64 -8.86 -6.50 -0.22
N ILE A 65 -7.58 -6.26 -0.43
CA ILE A 65 -6.70 -5.66 0.57
C ILE A 65 -6.01 -4.43 -0.01
N THR A 66 -6.02 -3.34 0.76
CA THR A 66 -5.18 -2.15 0.50
C THR A 66 -4.19 -1.95 1.63
N THR A 67 -2.93 -1.66 1.31
CA THR A 67 -1.84 -1.69 2.29
C THR A 67 -0.95 -0.45 2.23
N ILE A 68 -0.81 0.26 3.35
CA ILE A 68 0.01 1.49 3.39
C ILE A 68 1.52 1.19 3.32
N THR A 69 1.95 0.05 3.88
CA THR A 69 3.38 -0.29 4.04
C THR A 69 3.84 -1.33 3.02
N GLN A 70 5.12 -1.25 2.64
CA GLN A 70 5.73 -2.24 1.73
C GLN A 70 5.61 -3.66 2.28
N THR A 71 5.96 -3.85 3.55
CA THR A 71 5.90 -5.15 4.22
C THR A 71 4.47 -5.68 4.35
N GLY A 72 3.49 -4.80 4.59
CA GLY A 72 2.08 -5.16 4.54
C GLY A 72 1.63 -5.60 3.14
N TYR A 73 2.06 -4.88 2.09
CA TYR A 73 1.75 -5.23 0.70
C TYR A 73 2.30 -6.59 0.29
N ASP A 74 3.57 -6.85 0.63
CA ASP A 74 4.25 -8.09 0.29
C ASP A 74 3.58 -9.29 0.98
N TYR A 75 3.24 -9.14 2.26
CA TYR A 75 2.47 -10.17 2.98
C TYR A 75 1.05 -10.35 2.44
N ALA A 76 0.35 -9.25 2.17
CA ALA A 76 -1.01 -9.31 1.63
C ALA A 76 -1.06 -10.07 0.29
N LYS A 77 -0.02 -9.95 -0.54
CA LYS A 77 0.10 -10.71 -1.80
C LYS A 77 0.25 -12.21 -1.62
N GLU A 78 0.80 -12.66 -0.50
CA GLU A 78 0.92 -14.09 -0.20
C GLU A 78 -0.43 -14.70 0.16
N ILE A 79 -1.35 -13.89 0.70
CA ILE A 79 -2.63 -14.36 1.24
C ILE A 79 -3.85 -14.01 0.37
N CYS A 80 -3.72 -13.07 -0.56
CA CYS A 80 -4.82 -12.58 -1.40
C CYS A 80 -4.32 -12.16 -2.79
N ASN A 81 -5.11 -12.45 -3.82
CA ASN A 81 -4.81 -12.04 -5.20
C ASN A 81 -5.20 -10.57 -5.50
N LYS A 82 -6.18 -10.02 -4.77
CA LYS A 82 -6.71 -8.66 -4.95
C LYS A 82 -6.03 -7.69 -3.97
N VAL A 83 -4.77 -7.32 -4.23
CA VAL A 83 -3.97 -6.46 -3.34
C VAL A 83 -3.46 -5.20 -4.03
N ASN A 84 -3.69 -4.04 -3.40
CA ASN A 84 -3.19 -2.72 -3.81
C ASN A 84 -2.41 -2.06 -2.65
N TYR A 85 -1.56 -1.08 -2.97
CA TYR A 85 -1.00 -0.13 -1.99
C TYR A 85 -2.08 0.86 -1.54
#